data_AF-A0A968QFK6-F1
#
_entry.id   AF-A0A968QFK6-F1
#
_cell.length_a   1.000
_cell.length_b   1.000
_cell.length_c   1.000
_cell.angle_alpha   90.00
_cell.angle_beta   90.00
_cell.angle_gamma   90.00
#
_symmetry.space_group_name_H-M   'P 1'
#
loop_
_entity.id
_entity.type
_entity.pdbx_description
1 polymer ?
#
loop_
_entity_poly.entity_id
_entity_poly.type
_entity_poly.pdbx_seq_one_letter_code
_entity_poly.pdbx_strand_id
1 'polypeptide(L)'
;MTLSRRNFMLMAGSTALIVVAGKSAIDLDKMPSTAIAAWSAPHPPESDIRMRVLSYAILAPNPHNMQPWKVDLRQPGQIDLYCDRTRLLPQTDPFSRQILIGHGAFLELLDLAASAEGYRADIIYFPQGEFSDLVDERPVASIRLVPDPNRKSDPLFQQILHRRSAKVPFDRAKSLLPEHEQGLANAYSNADCQLTIATDLVRVLGLQKVLQSGMEVEMRTPRTHKESVNLMRIGAREVEQNRNGICLTGQPLVGEDYSAW
;
A
#
# COMPACT_ATOMS: atom_id res chain seq x y z
N MET A 1 -4.78 23.99 47.16
CA MET A 1 -4.50 22.61 47.57
C MET A 1 -4.37 21.77 46.31
N THR A 2 -3.14 21.61 45.81
CA THR A 2 -2.31 20.38 45.90
C THR A 2 -2.84 19.22 45.03
N LEU A 3 -2.03 18.86 44.03
CA LEU A 3 -2.22 17.80 43.03
C LEU A 3 -2.42 16.39 43.62
N SER A 4 -3.08 15.51 42.87
CA SER A 4 -2.68 14.09 42.80
C SER A 4 -2.95 13.48 41.42
N ARG A 5 -1.88 12.92 40.85
CA ARG A 5 -1.82 12.01 39.68
C ARG A 5 -1.76 10.57 40.22
N ARG A 6 -2.40 9.63 39.52
CA ARG A 6 -2.27 8.14 39.58
C ARG A 6 -3.18 7.37 40.54
N ASN A 7 -4.10 6.61 39.92
CA ASN A 7 -4.42 5.17 40.07
C ASN A 7 -5.84 4.98 39.52
N PHE A 8 -6.06 4.63 38.24
CA PHE A 8 -5.82 3.34 37.59
C PHE A 8 -6.41 2.15 38.36
N MET A 9 -7.62 1.72 37.97
CA MET A 9 -8.18 0.34 38.00
C MET A 9 -9.51 0.40 37.23
N LEU A 10 -9.55 0.04 35.94
CA LEU A 10 -9.85 -1.29 35.38
C LEU A 10 -11.14 -1.96 35.92
N MET A 11 -11.98 -2.34 34.94
CA MET A 11 -13.12 -3.26 34.95
C MET A 11 -14.53 -2.69 35.25
N ALA A 12 -15.34 -2.57 34.20
CA ALA A 12 -16.56 -3.36 34.03
C ALA A 12 -17.22 -3.08 32.67
N GLY A 13 -17.61 -4.15 31.97
CA GLY A 13 -18.88 -4.20 31.25
C GLY A 13 -18.95 -3.51 29.89
N SER A 14 -18.98 -4.35 28.86
CA SER A 14 -19.89 -4.28 27.72
C SER A 14 -21.03 -3.24 27.79
N THR A 15 -21.31 -2.66 26.62
CA THR A 15 -22.46 -1.86 26.19
C THR A 15 -22.49 -0.34 26.48
N ALA A 16 -22.57 0.41 25.38
CA ALA A 16 -22.98 1.81 25.23
C ALA A 16 -21.97 2.91 25.64
N LEU A 17 -20.95 3.11 24.79
CA LEU A 17 -20.43 4.47 24.58
C LEU A 17 -21.39 5.19 23.61
N ILE A 18 -22.41 5.85 24.17
CA ILE A 18 -23.12 6.91 23.47
C ILE A 18 -22.14 8.08 23.35
N VAL A 19 -21.45 8.16 22.22
CA VAL A 19 -20.69 9.35 21.83
C VAL A 19 -21.67 10.29 21.13
N VAL A 20 -22.34 11.15 21.89
CA VAL A 20 -22.89 12.40 21.33
C VAL A 20 -21.72 13.34 21.10
N ALA A 21 -20.96 13.10 20.04
CA ALA A 21 -20.04 14.07 19.51
C ALA A 21 -20.80 14.89 18.47
N GLY A 22 -21.25 16.07 18.89
CA GLY A 22 -21.84 17.05 17.99
C GLY A 22 -20.90 17.39 16.83
N LYS A 23 -21.46 17.97 15.76
CA LYS A 23 -20.81 18.37 14.50
C LYS A 23 -19.41 19.03 14.61
N SER A 24 -19.02 19.54 15.78
CA SER A 24 -17.71 20.11 16.07
C SER A 24 -16.57 19.08 16.30
N ALA A 25 -16.87 17.80 16.46
CA ALA A 25 -15.84 16.74 16.53
C ALA A 25 -15.39 16.24 15.15
N ILE A 26 -16.07 16.68 14.08
CA ILE A 26 -15.82 16.25 12.70
C ILE A 26 -14.49 16.84 12.15
N ASP A 27 -13.97 17.89 12.79
CA ASP A 27 -12.72 18.57 12.38
C ASP A 27 -11.47 18.14 13.14
N LEU A 28 -11.57 17.31 14.19
CA LEU A 28 -10.45 17.12 15.11
C LEU A 28 -9.32 16.20 14.60
N ASP A 29 -9.52 15.46 13.52
CA ASP A 29 -8.52 14.50 13.05
C ASP A 29 -8.55 14.26 11.55
N LYS A 30 -8.61 15.35 10.77
CA LYS A 30 -8.49 15.29 9.32
C LYS A 30 -7.10 14.82 8.91
N MET A 31 -7.05 14.06 7.81
CA MET A 31 -5.81 13.65 7.17
C MET A 31 -4.94 14.89 6.84
N PRO A 32 -3.65 14.92 7.22
CA PRO A 32 -2.77 16.02 6.85
C PRO A 32 -2.65 16.14 5.33
N SER A 33 -2.77 17.36 4.79
CA SER A 33 -2.57 17.63 3.35
C SER A 33 -1.17 17.24 2.88
N THR A 34 -0.19 17.36 3.77
CA THR A 34 1.21 16.96 3.57
C THR A 34 1.37 15.45 3.39
N ALA A 35 0.46 14.65 3.95
CA ALA A 35 0.44 13.21 3.77
C ALA A 35 -0.13 12.88 2.38
N ILE A 36 -1.30 13.41 2.00
CA ILE A 36 -1.93 13.13 0.68
C ILE A 36 -1.27 13.85 -0.51
N ALA A 37 -0.21 14.62 -0.27
CA ALA A 37 0.42 15.46 -1.30
C ALA A 37 0.89 14.65 -2.51
N ALA A 38 1.35 13.42 -2.32
CA ALA A 38 1.82 12.55 -3.40
C ALA A 38 0.71 12.14 -4.40
N TRP A 39 -0.57 12.20 -4.01
CA TRP A 39 -1.71 11.95 -4.92
C TRP A 39 -2.29 13.22 -5.51
N SER A 40 -1.80 14.38 -5.08
CA SER A 40 -2.29 15.66 -5.56
C SER A 40 -1.53 16.03 -6.82
N ALA A 41 -2.20 15.91 -7.98
CA ALA A 41 -1.73 16.51 -9.22
C ALA A 41 -2.00 18.02 -9.23
N PRO A 42 -1.21 18.83 -9.97
CA PRO A 42 -0.03 18.44 -10.74
C PRO A 42 1.23 18.35 -9.87
N HIS A 43 2.07 17.36 -10.17
CA HIS A 43 3.44 17.34 -9.65
C HIS A 43 4.22 18.56 -10.18
N PRO A 44 5.17 19.11 -9.40
CA PRO A 44 6.00 20.22 -9.86
C PRO A 44 6.71 19.86 -11.16
N PRO A 45 7.00 20.85 -12.03
CA PRO A 45 7.70 20.61 -13.29
C PRO A 45 9.08 20.04 -13.00
N GLU A 46 9.22 18.75 -13.27
CA GLU A 46 10.46 17.99 -13.09
C GLU A 46 11.03 17.65 -14.45
N SER A 47 12.28 18.07 -14.69
CA SER A 47 12.96 17.88 -15.97
C SER A 47 13.45 16.45 -16.17
N ASP A 48 13.85 15.77 -15.10
CA ASP A 48 14.31 14.39 -15.17
C ASP A 48 13.11 13.43 -15.24
N ILE A 49 12.98 12.74 -16.37
CA ILE A 49 11.93 11.73 -16.59
C ILE A 49 11.95 10.66 -15.48
N ARG A 50 13.12 10.30 -14.95
CA ARG A 50 13.24 9.31 -13.88
C ARG A 50 12.49 9.77 -12.64
N MET A 51 12.65 11.03 -12.27
CA MET A 51 11.96 11.61 -11.11
C MET A 51 10.44 11.72 -11.35
N ARG A 52 10.00 12.02 -12.59
CA ARG A 52 8.57 12.03 -12.94
C ARG A 52 7.93 10.65 -12.83
N VAL A 53 8.53 9.61 -13.40
CA VAL A 53 7.94 8.25 -13.30
C VAL A 53 7.99 7.73 -11.86
N LEU A 54 9.04 8.07 -11.11
CA LEU A 54 9.16 7.72 -9.70
C LEU A 54 8.08 8.37 -8.83
N SER A 55 7.62 9.59 -9.14
CA SER A 55 6.55 10.24 -8.36
C SER A 55 5.22 9.49 -8.42
N TYR A 56 4.98 8.71 -9.49
CA TYR A 56 3.85 7.79 -9.57
C TYR A 56 4.17 6.42 -8.96
N ALA A 57 5.39 5.92 -9.16
CA ALA A 57 5.81 4.62 -8.66
C ALA A 57 5.76 4.51 -7.12
N ILE A 58 6.13 5.58 -6.41
CA ILE A 58 6.06 5.63 -4.93
C ILE A 58 4.64 5.44 -4.39
N LEU A 59 3.61 5.63 -5.22
CA LEU A 59 2.23 5.41 -4.80
C LEU A 59 1.87 3.93 -4.74
N ALA A 60 2.78 3.02 -5.05
CA ALA A 60 2.51 1.59 -5.09
C ALA A 60 2.04 1.04 -3.73
N PRO A 61 1.01 0.16 -3.73
CA PRO A 61 0.60 -0.49 -2.50
C PRO A 61 1.70 -1.45 -2.02
N ASN A 62 1.93 -1.49 -0.70
CA ASN A 62 2.87 -2.40 -0.07
C ASN A 62 2.38 -2.74 1.36
N PRO A 63 2.88 -3.82 1.98
CA PRO A 63 2.38 -4.24 3.29
C PRO A 63 2.63 -3.17 4.35
N HIS A 64 1.60 -2.90 5.17
CA HIS A 64 1.59 -1.85 6.19
C HIS A 64 2.00 -0.45 5.68
N ASN A 65 1.97 -0.20 4.37
CA ASN A 65 2.46 1.05 3.79
C ASN A 65 3.88 1.40 4.29
N MET A 66 4.75 0.40 4.39
CA MET A 66 6.14 0.55 4.83
C MET A 66 7.01 1.33 3.86
N GLN A 67 6.67 1.30 2.57
CA GLN A 67 7.38 2.01 1.50
C GLN A 67 8.87 1.66 1.45
N PRO A 68 9.20 0.38 1.25
CA PRO A 68 10.55 -0.15 1.43
C PRO A 68 11.44 0.06 0.20
N TRP A 69 11.34 1.20 -0.49
CA TRP A 69 12.08 1.47 -1.72
C TRP A 69 13.24 2.44 -1.50
N LYS A 70 14.39 2.09 -2.06
CA LYS A 70 15.56 2.97 -2.24
C LYS A 70 15.92 2.97 -3.71
N VAL A 71 16.12 4.16 -4.28
CA VAL A 71 16.50 4.30 -5.69
C VAL A 71 17.87 4.94 -5.80
N ASP A 72 18.70 4.39 -6.68
CA ASP A 72 19.97 4.99 -7.08
C ASP A 72 19.85 5.55 -8.50
N LEU A 73 20.12 6.85 -8.62
CA LEU A 73 20.03 7.62 -9.87
C LEU A 73 21.39 8.14 -10.33
N ARG A 74 22.49 7.70 -9.70
CA ARG A 74 23.85 8.17 -10.01
C ARG A 74 24.26 7.85 -11.45
N GLN A 75 23.78 6.74 -11.99
CA GLN A 75 24.01 6.37 -13.38
C GLN A 75 23.01 7.09 -14.31
N PRO A 76 23.47 7.86 -15.32
CA PRO A 76 22.58 8.56 -16.23
C PRO A 76 21.60 7.63 -16.96
N GLY A 77 20.32 7.98 -16.97
CA GLY A 77 19.27 7.21 -17.67
C GLY A 77 18.93 5.86 -17.04
N GLN A 78 19.51 5.54 -15.87
CA GLN A 78 19.26 4.32 -15.13
C GLN A 78 18.65 4.63 -13.75
N ILE A 79 17.82 3.70 -13.30
CA ILE A 79 17.25 3.65 -11.95
C ILE A 79 17.56 2.25 -11.41
N ASP A 80 18.38 2.16 -10.37
CA ASP A 80 18.54 0.90 -9.64
C ASP A 80 17.64 0.94 -8.41
N LEU A 81 16.73 -0.03 -8.31
CA LEU A 81 15.77 -0.17 -7.23
C LEU A 81 16.29 -1.19 -6.21
N TYR A 82 16.42 -0.75 -4.96
CA TYR A 82 16.83 -1.54 -3.82
C TYR A 82 15.71 -1.61 -2.80
N CYS A 83 15.70 -2.67 -2.00
CA CYS A 83 14.82 -2.75 -0.85
C CYS A 83 15.45 -2.08 0.38
N ASP A 84 14.74 -1.15 1.00
CA ASP A 84 15.12 -0.61 2.29
C ASP A 84 14.89 -1.62 3.40
N ARG A 85 15.96 -2.34 3.75
CA ARG A 85 15.97 -3.36 4.81
C ARG A 85 15.55 -2.84 6.20
N THR A 86 15.60 -1.52 6.43
CA THR A 86 15.13 -0.90 7.68
C THR A 86 13.61 -0.79 7.77
N ARG A 87 12.90 -1.02 6.66
CA ARG A 87 11.45 -0.93 6.50
C ARG A 87 10.80 -2.31 6.26
N LEU A 88 11.50 -3.39 6.62
CA LEU A 88 10.95 -4.75 6.58
C LEU A 88 10.01 -5.02 7.76
N LEU A 89 9.30 -6.14 7.67
CA LEU A 89 8.33 -6.62 8.65
C LEU A 89 8.77 -7.99 9.18
N PRO A 90 9.81 -8.07 10.02
CA PRO A 90 10.41 -9.34 10.44
C PRO A 90 9.44 -10.27 11.22
N GLN A 91 8.30 -9.78 11.73
CA GLN A 91 7.32 -10.63 12.38
C GLN A 91 6.16 -11.02 11.45
N THR A 92 5.56 -10.07 10.73
CA THR A 92 4.36 -10.30 9.89
C THR A 92 4.69 -10.69 8.44
N ASP A 93 5.89 -10.38 7.95
CA ASP A 93 6.42 -10.82 6.64
C ASP A 93 7.89 -11.28 6.77
N PRO A 94 8.17 -12.36 7.52
CA PRO A 94 9.53 -12.76 7.88
C PRO A 94 10.45 -13.08 6.69
N PHE A 95 9.87 -13.49 5.56
CA PHE A 95 10.59 -13.76 4.31
C PHE A 95 10.57 -12.59 3.33
N SER A 96 10.02 -11.43 3.73
CA SER A 96 9.88 -10.24 2.87
C SER A 96 9.11 -10.50 1.56
N ARG A 97 8.22 -11.51 1.55
CA ARG A 97 7.48 -11.91 0.34
C ARG A 97 6.47 -10.83 -0.04
N GLN A 98 5.74 -10.31 0.93
CA GLN A 98 4.75 -9.24 0.70
C GLN A 98 5.46 -7.94 0.32
N ILE A 99 6.61 -7.67 0.93
CA ILE A 99 7.47 -6.52 0.58
C ILE A 99 7.92 -6.59 -0.89
N LEU A 100 8.38 -7.74 -1.37
CA LEU A 100 8.79 -7.91 -2.77
C LEU A 100 7.61 -7.88 -3.75
N ILE A 101 6.43 -8.39 -3.37
CA ILE A 101 5.20 -8.18 -4.15
C ILE A 101 4.91 -6.68 -4.31
N GLY A 102 5.11 -5.88 -3.24
CA GLY A 102 5.01 -4.42 -3.31
C GLY A 102 6.03 -3.78 -4.26
N HIS A 103 7.23 -4.33 -4.39
CA HIS A 103 8.20 -3.88 -5.39
C HIS A 103 7.75 -4.21 -6.82
N GLY A 104 7.09 -5.35 -7.04
CA GLY A 104 6.44 -5.65 -8.32
C GLY A 104 5.38 -4.60 -8.67
N ALA A 105 4.54 -4.21 -7.71
CA ALA A 105 3.58 -3.14 -7.90
C ALA A 105 4.25 -1.78 -8.18
N PHE A 106 5.36 -1.47 -7.52
CA PHE A 106 6.17 -0.27 -7.79
C PHE A 106 6.65 -0.23 -9.23
N LEU A 107 7.19 -1.35 -9.74
CA LEU A 107 7.70 -1.46 -11.10
C LEU A 107 6.59 -1.35 -12.14
N GLU A 108 5.41 -1.92 -11.87
CA GLU A 108 4.22 -1.76 -12.72
C GLU A 108 3.80 -0.28 -12.83
N LEU A 109 3.68 0.43 -11.69
CA LEU A 109 3.32 1.85 -11.71
C LEU A 109 4.36 2.70 -12.42
N LEU A 110 5.65 2.35 -12.29
CA LEU A 110 6.74 3.00 -13.00
C LEU A 110 6.62 2.82 -14.52
N ASP A 111 6.35 1.61 -15.01
CA ASP A 111 6.19 1.36 -16.46
C ASP A 111 4.92 2.02 -17.01
N LEU A 112 3.80 2.01 -16.27
CA LEU A 112 2.60 2.77 -16.64
C LEU A 112 2.90 4.26 -16.78
N ALA A 113 3.63 4.85 -15.82
CA ALA A 113 4.03 6.26 -15.87
C ALA A 113 5.01 6.55 -17.02
N ALA A 114 5.98 5.67 -17.25
CA ALA A 114 6.89 5.78 -18.40
C ALA A 114 6.12 5.76 -19.72
N SER A 115 5.12 4.88 -19.86
CA SER A 115 4.30 4.78 -21.07
C SER A 115 3.52 6.07 -21.36
N ALA A 116 3.02 6.75 -20.34
CA ALA A 116 2.31 8.02 -20.46
C ALA A 116 3.21 9.17 -20.92
N GLU A 117 4.52 9.04 -20.70
CA GLU A 117 5.55 9.99 -21.11
C GLU A 117 6.20 9.61 -22.46
N GLY A 118 5.74 8.53 -23.12
CA GLY A 118 6.31 8.06 -24.40
C GLY A 118 7.63 7.30 -24.25
N TYR A 119 7.86 6.66 -23.10
CA TYR A 119 9.04 5.85 -22.81
C TYR A 119 8.65 4.39 -22.58
N ARG A 120 9.56 3.50 -22.94
CA ARG A 120 9.57 2.10 -22.50
C ARG A 120 10.49 1.96 -21.30
N ALA A 121 10.04 1.28 -20.25
CA ALA A 121 10.89 0.87 -19.15
C ALA A 121 11.47 -0.53 -19.45
N ASP A 122 12.77 -0.59 -19.75
CA ASP A 122 13.50 -1.85 -19.86
C ASP A 122 13.89 -2.28 -18.44
N ILE A 123 13.13 -3.23 -17.87
CA ILE A 123 13.28 -3.69 -16.49
C ILE A 123 14.02 -5.02 -16.46
N ILE A 124 15.17 -5.05 -15.78
CA ILE A 124 15.91 -6.26 -15.46
C ILE A 124 15.68 -6.57 -13.99
N TYR A 125 14.92 -7.64 -13.71
CA TYR A 125 14.71 -8.15 -12.37
C TYR A 125 15.97 -8.82 -11.84
N PHE A 126 16.30 -8.56 -10.57
CA PHE A 126 17.43 -9.18 -9.86
C PHE A 126 18.73 -9.19 -10.69
N PRO A 127 19.23 -8.03 -11.14
CA PRO A 127 20.35 -7.95 -12.09
C PRO A 127 21.67 -8.50 -11.52
N GLN A 128 21.73 -8.78 -10.21
CA GLN A 128 22.85 -9.41 -9.51
C GLN A 128 22.46 -10.79 -8.93
N GLY A 129 21.48 -11.46 -9.54
CA GLY A 129 20.92 -12.74 -9.11
C GLY A 129 19.84 -12.60 -8.05
N GLU A 130 18.98 -13.62 -7.96
CA GLU A 130 17.88 -13.69 -6.98
C GLU A 130 18.40 -13.72 -5.53
N PHE A 131 17.53 -13.34 -4.60
CA PHE A 131 17.77 -13.51 -3.18
C PHE A 131 17.61 -14.99 -2.80
N SER A 132 18.45 -15.52 -1.92
CA SER A 132 18.31 -16.91 -1.46
C SER A 132 17.16 -17.06 -0.47
N ASP A 133 17.31 -16.47 0.72
CA ASP A 133 16.36 -16.64 1.83
C ASP A 133 15.74 -15.31 2.29
N LEU A 134 16.53 -14.24 2.27
CA LEU A 134 16.15 -12.91 2.74
C LEU A 134 16.69 -11.85 1.78
N VAL A 135 16.00 -10.72 1.74
CA VAL A 135 16.42 -9.56 0.97
C VAL A 135 17.73 -9.01 1.54
N ASP A 136 18.72 -8.84 0.65
CA ASP A 136 20.04 -8.32 0.97
C ASP A 136 20.29 -6.95 0.31
N GLU A 137 21.55 -6.54 0.17
CA GLU A 137 21.92 -5.22 -0.34
C GLU A 137 21.91 -5.12 -1.87
N ARG A 138 21.66 -6.22 -2.57
CA ARG A 138 21.59 -6.24 -4.03
C ARG A 138 20.29 -5.58 -4.52
N PRO A 139 20.29 -5.00 -5.72
CA PRO A 139 19.10 -4.38 -6.30
C PRO A 139 18.03 -5.43 -6.60
N VAL A 140 16.78 -5.07 -6.34
CA VAL A 140 15.57 -5.81 -6.75
C VAL A 140 15.39 -5.71 -8.26
N ALA A 141 15.67 -4.55 -8.84
CA ALA A 141 15.59 -4.33 -10.29
C ALA A 141 16.54 -3.22 -10.76
N SER A 142 16.96 -3.30 -12.02
CA SER A 142 17.61 -2.21 -12.75
C SER A 142 16.71 -1.81 -13.91
N ILE A 143 16.41 -0.52 -14.02
CA ILE A 143 15.48 0.03 -15.01
C ILE A 143 16.21 1.04 -15.89
N ARG A 144 16.03 0.91 -17.21
CA ARG A 144 16.43 1.92 -18.20
C ARG A 144 15.20 2.47 -18.91
N LEU A 145 15.07 3.79 -18.95
CA LEU A 145 13.99 4.45 -19.66
C LEU A 145 14.48 4.78 -21.09
N VAL A 146 13.82 4.20 -22.08
CA VAL A 146 14.16 4.38 -23.49
C VAL A 146 13.02 5.10 -24.20
N PRO A 147 13.28 6.24 -24.88
CA PRO A 147 12.27 6.90 -25.69
C PRO A 147 11.68 5.91 -26.71
N ASP A 148 10.36 5.83 -26.78
CA ASP A 148 9.65 4.97 -27.71
C ASP A 148 8.43 5.72 -28.27
N PRO A 149 8.57 6.38 -29.43
CA PRO A 149 7.50 7.17 -30.04
C PRO A 149 6.23 6.36 -30.37
N ASN A 150 6.34 5.02 -30.43
CA ASN A 150 5.22 4.14 -30.70
C ASN A 150 4.56 3.63 -29.42
N ARG A 151 5.17 3.86 -28.25
CA ARG A 151 4.60 3.48 -26.96
C ARG A 151 3.35 4.32 -26.72
N LYS A 152 2.22 3.64 -26.66
CA LYS A 152 0.95 4.25 -26.28
C LYS A 152 0.87 4.32 -24.76
N SER A 153 0.34 5.42 -24.25
CA SER A 153 -0.05 5.53 -22.85
C SER A 153 -1.07 4.45 -22.52
N ASP A 154 -0.79 3.69 -21.47
CA ASP A 154 -1.76 2.71 -20.96
C ASP A 154 -2.92 3.44 -20.25
N PRO A 155 -4.20 3.11 -20.55
CA PRO A 155 -5.36 3.71 -19.88
C PRO A 155 -5.34 3.60 -18.34
N LEU A 156 -4.67 2.58 -17.79
CA LEU A 156 -4.53 2.39 -16.34
C LEU A 156 -3.66 3.45 -15.67
N PHE A 157 -2.83 4.18 -16.42
CA PHE A 157 -2.03 5.28 -15.86
C PHE A 157 -2.91 6.31 -15.15
N GLN A 158 -4.07 6.64 -15.72
CA GLN A 158 -5.00 7.60 -15.10
C GLN A 158 -5.54 7.10 -13.74
N GLN A 159 -5.57 5.77 -13.53
CA GLN A 159 -6.08 5.18 -12.30
C GLN A 159 -5.08 5.19 -11.14
N ILE A 160 -3.80 5.49 -11.39
CA ILE A 160 -2.75 5.52 -10.36
C ILE A 160 -3.14 6.47 -9.21
N LEU A 161 -3.65 7.67 -9.56
CA LEU A 161 -4.04 8.69 -8.57
C LEU A 161 -5.41 8.42 -7.93
N HIS A 162 -6.23 7.55 -8.52
CA HIS A 162 -7.57 7.20 -8.01
C HIS A 162 -7.58 5.96 -7.13
N ARG A 163 -6.64 5.03 -7.33
CA ARG A 163 -6.51 3.78 -6.56
C ARG A 163 -6.40 4.05 -5.05
N ARG A 164 -7.18 3.30 -4.27
CA ARG A 164 -7.13 3.29 -2.79
C ARG A 164 -7.27 1.86 -2.27
N SER A 165 -6.78 1.62 -1.06
CA SER A 165 -7.09 0.40 -0.30
C SER A 165 -8.41 0.60 0.43
N ALA A 166 -9.51 0.14 -0.16
CA ALA A 166 -10.84 0.30 0.44
C ALA A 166 -11.03 -0.68 1.61
N LYS A 167 -11.01 -0.15 2.85
CA LYS A 167 -11.26 -0.90 4.10
C LYS A 167 -12.65 -0.63 4.65
N VAL A 168 -13.64 -0.60 3.75
CA VAL A 168 -15.05 -0.34 4.07
C VAL A 168 -15.91 -1.57 3.78
N PRO A 169 -17.05 -1.75 4.46
CA PRO A 169 -17.99 -2.80 4.10
C PRO A 169 -18.47 -2.62 2.65
N PHE A 170 -18.30 -3.67 1.84
CA PHE A 170 -18.87 -3.73 0.50
C PHE A 170 -20.34 -4.16 0.55
N ASP A 171 -21.13 -3.70 -0.42
CA ASP A 171 -22.54 -4.08 -0.56
C ASP A 171 -22.66 -5.56 -0.98
N ARG A 172 -23.01 -6.41 -0.02
CA ARG A 172 -23.14 -7.86 -0.22
C ARG A 172 -24.40 -8.27 -0.99
N ALA A 173 -25.34 -7.35 -1.21
CA ALA A 173 -26.54 -7.63 -2.01
C ALA A 173 -26.25 -7.54 -3.51
N LYS A 174 -25.16 -6.85 -3.90
CA LYS A 174 -24.73 -6.74 -5.29
C LYS A 174 -23.80 -7.88 -5.65
N SER A 175 -24.24 -8.71 -6.60
CA SER A 175 -23.39 -9.76 -7.17
C SER A 175 -22.44 -9.17 -8.21
N LEU A 176 -21.32 -9.86 -8.45
CA LEU A 176 -20.44 -9.57 -9.57
C LEU A 176 -21.21 -9.82 -10.88
N LEU A 177 -21.19 -8.85 -11.78
CA LEU A 177 -21.82 -9.00 -13.10
C LEU A 177 -20.88 -9.77 -14.04
N PRO A 178 -21.40 -10.57 -14.99
CA PRO A 178 -20.58 -11.35 -15.92
C PRO A 178 -19.57 -10.50 -16.72
N GLU A 179 -19.95 -9.28 -17.10
CA GLU A 179 -19.06 -8.35 -17.81
C GLU A 179 -17.86 -7.90 -16.96
N HIS A 180 -18.01 -7.81 -15.63
CA HIS A 180 -16.90 -7.50 -14.74
C HIS A 180 -15.96 -8.69 -14.60
N GLU A 181 -16.50 -9.90 -14.50
CA GLU A 181 -15.71 -11.14 -14.46
C GLU A 181 -14.90 -11.30 -15.75
N GLN A 182 -15.55 -11.12 -16.90
CA GLN A 182 -14.87 -11.16 -18.20
C GLN A 182 -13.84 -10.04 -18.34
N GLY A 183 -14.14 -8.84 -17.83
CA GLY A 183 -13.20 -7.72 -17.80
C GLY A 183 -11.92 -8.05 -17.01
N LEU A 184 -12.06 -8.65 -15.82
CA LEU A 184 -10.93 -9.11 -15.00
C LEU A 184 -10.14 -10.22 -15.70
N ALA A 185 -10.82 -11.19 -16.31
CA ALA A 185 -10.17 -12.26 -17.06
C ALA A 185 -9.39 -11.73 -18.28
N ASN A 186 -9.94 -10.74 -19.00
CA ASN A 186 -9.28 -10.12 -20.15
C ASN A 186 -8.09 -9.24 -19.76
N ALA A 187 -8.16 -8.58 -18.61
CA ALA A 187 -7.05 -7.77 -18.09
C ALA A 187 -5.89 -8.64 -17.57
N TYR A 188 -6.16 -9.91 -17.27
CA TYR A 188 -5.19 -10.84 -16.75
C TYR A 188 -4.37 -11.50 -17.86
N SER A 189 -3.06 -11.25 -17.87
CA SER A 189 -2.14 -11.77 -18.90
C SER A 189 -0.89 -12.47 -18.34
N ASN A 190 -0.84 -12.74 -17.03
CA ASN A 190 0.34 -13.31 -16.39
C ASN A 190 0.32 -14.85 -16.40
N ALA A 191 1.35 -15.46 -16.99
CA ALA A 191 1.46 -16.92 -17.09
C ALA A 191 2.01 -17.61 -15.83
N ASP A 192 2.75 -16.87 -14.99
CA ASP A 192 3.42 -17.38 -13.79
C ASP A 192 2.51 -17.33 -12.55
N CYS A 193 1.46 -16.52 -12.60
CA CYS A 193 0.42 -16.47 -11.59
C CYS A 193 -0.85 -17.18 -12.10
N GLN A 194 -1.82 -17.38 -11.22
CA GLN A 194 -3.18 -17.77 -11.61
C GLN A 194 -4.18 -16.77 -11.05
N LEU A 195 -5.10 -16.29 -11.89
CA LEU A 195 -6.28 -15.57 -11.45
C LEU A 195 -7.41 -16.56 -11.19
N THR A 196 -8.03 -16.49 -10.01
CA THR A 196 -9.27 -17.19 -9.72
C THR A 196 -10.29 -16.26 -9.10
N ILE A 197 -11.50 -16.27 -9.63
CA ILE A 197 -12.61 -15.45 -9.17
C ILE A 197 -13.59 -16.37 -8.40
N ALA A 198 -13.86 -16.04 -7.14
CA ALA A 198 -14.75 -16.80 -6.28
C ALA A 198 -16.05 -16.01 -6.05
N THR A 199 -17.14 -16.44 -6.67
CA THR A 199 -18.47 -15.84 -6.55
C THR A 199 -19.45 -16.74 -5.81
N ASP A 200 -19.19 -18.05 -5.72
CA ASP A 200 -20.04 -18.99 -5.01
C ASP A 200 -19.89 -18.83 -3.48
N LEU A 201 -21.03 -18.85 -2.78
CA LEU A 201 -21.07 -18.55 -1.36
C LEU A 201 -20.23 -19.52 -0.53
N VAL A 202 -20.17 -20.80 -0.92
CA VAL A 202 -19.42 -21.84 -0.19
C VAL A 202 -17.94 -21.52 -0.21
N ARG A 203 -17.38 -21.23 -1.38
CA ARG A 203 -15.97 -20.86 -1.54
C ARG A 203 -15.65 -19.53 -0.89
N VAL A 204 -16.52 -18.52 -1.03
CA VAL A 204 -16.34 -17.21 -0.39
C VAL A 204 -16.29 -17.35 1.13
N LEU A 205 -17.22 -18.10 1.74
CA LEU A 205 -17.21 -18.36 3.19
C LEU A 205 -16.00 -19.20 3.62
N GLY A 206 -15.56 -20.15 2.79
CA GLY A 206 -14.35 -20.92 3.01
C GLY A 206 -13.11 -20.03 3.08
N LEU A 207 -12.92 -19.15 2.09
CA LEU A 207 -11.83 -18.17 2.06
C LEU A 207 -11.91 -17.19 3.24
N GLN A 208 -13.11 -16.69 3.55
CA GLN A 208 -13.33 -15.81 4.70
C GLN A 208 -12.85 -16.47 6.01
N LYS A 209 -13.19 -17.75 6.23
CA LYS A 209 -12.76 -18.48 7.43
C LYS A 209 -11.24 -18.61 7.52
N VAL A 210 -10.55 -18.88 6.40
CA VAL A 210 -9.08 -18.97 6.37
C VAL A 210 -8.46 -17.61 6.69
N LEU A 211 -8.95 -16.53 6.08
CA LEU A 211 -8.44 -15.18 6.32
C LEU A 211 -8.66 -14.72 7.76
N GLN A 212 -9.84 -14.98 8.33
CA GLN A 212 -10.13 -14.69 9.74
C GLN A 212 -9.22 -15.49 10.68
N SER A 213 -9.02 -16.78 10.40
CA SER A 213 -8.12 -17.63 11.20
C SER A 213 -6.68 -17.12 11.16
N GLY A 214 -6.18 -16.71 9.98
CA GLY A 214 -4.86 -16.11 9.82
C GLY A 214 -4.71 -14.81 10.62
N MET A 215 -5.70 -13.92 10.53
CA MET A 215 -5.73 -12.68 11.30
C MET A 215 -5.77 -12.95 12.82
N GLU A 216 -6.55 -13.92 13.28
CA GLU A 216 -6.58 -14.30 14.70
C GLU A 216 -5.21 -14.79 15.18
N VAL A 217 -4.51 -15.60 14.39
CA VAL A 217 -3.15 -16.06 14.72
C VAL A 217 -2.19 -14.87 14.84
N GLU A 218 -2.22 -13.94 13.88
CA GLU A 218 -1.37 -12.75 13.90
C GLU A 218 -1.66 -11.86 15.11
N MET A 219 -2.93 -11.61 15.43
CA MET A 219 -3.34 -10.72 16.53
C MET A 219 -3.15 -11.36 17.91
N ARG A 220 -3.22 -12.68 18.02
CA ARG A 220 -2.98 -13.40 19.28
C ARG A 220 -1.51 -13.72 19.54
N THR A 221 -0.67 -13.64 18.51
CA THR A 221 0.77 -13.87 18.65
C THR A 221 1.44 -12.57 19.11
N PRO A 222 2.05 -12.50 20.32
CA PRO A 222 2.48 -11.22 20.89
C PRO A 222 3.48 -10.42 20.05
N ARG A 223 4.42 -11.09 19.37
CA ARG A 223 5.47 -10.44 18.57
C ARG A 223 4.94 -9.81 17.28
N THR A 224 4.04 -10.50 16.57
CA THR A 224 3.38 -10.00 15.35
C THR A 224 2.38 -8.90 15.70
N HIS A 225 1.56 -9.11 16.73
CA HIS A 225 0.63 -8.10 17.20
C HIS A 225 1.36 -6.81 17.61
N LYS A 226 2.48 -6.93 18.33
CA LYS A 226 3.30 -5.76 18.69
C LYS A 226 3.84 -5.03 17.46
N GLU A 227 4.29 -5.74 16.43
CA GLU A 227 4.73 -5.11 15.16
C GLU A 227 3.57 -4.34 14.50
N SER A 228 2.39 -4.94 14.41
CA SER A 228 1.19 -4.28 13.88
C SER A 228 0.80 -3.04 14.70
N VAL A 229 0.84 -3.11 16.04
CA VAL A 229 0.58 -1.96 16.94
C VAL A 229 1.59 -0.84 16.73
N ASN A 230 2.88 -1.17 16.63
CA ASN A 230 3.94 -0.18 16.40
C ASN A 230 3.82 0.53 15.04
N LEU A 231 3.09 -0.07 14.09
CA LEU A 231 2.88 0.46 12.74
C LEU A 231 1.51 1.14 12.57
N MET A 232 0.68 1.20 13.62
CA MET A 232 -0.52 2.01 13.59
C MET A 232 -0.17 3.48 13.79
N ARG A 233 -0.78 4.36 12.98
CA ARG A 233 -0.69 5.81 13.07
C ARG A 233 -2.03 6.35 13.52
N ILE A 234 -2.16 6.63 14.81
CA ILE A 234 -3.40 7.12 15.40
C ILE A 234 -3.33 8.64 15.45
N GLY A 235 -4.14 9.29 14.62
CA GLY A 235 -4.24 10.74 14.58
C GLY A 235 -3.29 11.43 13.59
N ALA A 236 -3.70 12.62 13.15
CA ALA A 236 -3.06 13.43 12.11
C ALA A 236 -1.59 13.74 12.42
N ARG A 237 -1.27 14.02 13.69
CA ARG A 237 0.11 14.29 14.13
C ARG A 237 1.02 13.08 13.93
N GLU A 238 0.53 11.89 14.27
CA GLU A 238 1.31 10.66 14.18
C GLU A 238 1.56 10.29 12.71
N VAL A 239 0.56 10.50 11.85
CA VAL A 239 0.71 10.34 10.39
C VAL A 239 1.72 11.34 9.84
N GLU A 240 1.65 12.61 10.23
CA GLU A 240 2.56 13.63 9.70
C GLU A 240 4.01 13.38 10.09
N GLN A 241 4.24 12.90 11.32
CA GLN A 241 5.56 12.54 11.83
C GLN A 241 6.09 11.24 11.19
N ASN A 242 5.21 10.27 10.97
CA ASN A 242 5.54 8.96 10.45
C ASN A 242 4.73 8.69 9.18
N ARG A 243 5.31 9.06 8.03
CA ARG A 243 4.71 8.90 6.69
C ARG A 243 4.80 7.46 6.17
N ASN A 244 4.44 6.50 7.02
CA ASN A 244 4.34 5.07 6.75
C ASN A 244 3.38 4.44 7.77
N GLY A 245 3.05 3.16 7.63
CA GLY A 245 2.17 2.49 8.58
C GLY A 245 0.69 2.61 8.21
N ILE A 246 -0.14 1.98 9.05
CA ILE A 246 -1.60 1.93 8.87
C ILE A 246 -2.23 3.12 9.60
N CYS A 247 -2.88 3.99 8.85
CA CYS A 247 -3.52 5.18 9.42
C CYS A 247 -4.88 4.85 10.03
N LEU A 248 -5.11 5.39 11.21
CA LEU A 248 -6.40 5.49 11.87
C LEU A 248 -6.67 6.98 12.09
N THR A 249 -7.20 7.61 11.04
CA THR A 249 -7.66 8.99 11.02
C THR A 249 -9.12 9.01 10.56
N GLY A 250 -9.97 9.85 11.16
CA GLY A 250 -11.41 9.82 10.92
C GLY A 250 -12.16 8.71 11.68
N GLN A 251 -13.44 8.49 11.38
CA GLN A 251 -14.22 7.48 12.11
C GLN A 251 -13.65 6.06 11.83
N PRO A 252 -13.42 5.23 12.86
CA PRO A 252 -12.81 3.89 12.72
C PRO A 252 -13.54 2.89 11.81
N LEU A 253 -14.70 3.28 11.27
CA LEU A 253 -15.60 2.45 10.46
C LEU A 253 -15.90 3.04 9.07
N VAL A 254 -15.39 4.23 8.76
CA VAL A 254 -15.65 4.94 7.48
C VAL A 254 -14.38 5.72 7.09
N GLY A 255 -13.33 5.00 6.70
CA GLY A 255 -12.08 5.62 6.25
C GLY A 255 -11.65 5.06 4.90
N GLU A 256 -11.47 5.93 3.92
CA GLU A 256 -10.65 5.64 2.76
C GLU A 256 -9.18 5.62 3.23
N ASP A 257 -8.50 4.49 3.08
CA ASP A 257 -7.08 4.42 3.43
C ASP A 257 -6.25 4.92 2.24
N TYR A 258 -5.70 6.12 2.38
CA TYR A 258 -4.71 6.72 1.49
C TYR A 258 -3.32 6.09 1.78
N SER A 259 -3.18 4.78 1.61
CA SER A 259 -2.03 3.98 2.12
C SER A 259 -0.82 3.89 1.17
N ALA A 260 -0.34 5.01 0.64
CA ALA A 260 0.92 5.13 -0.11
C ALA A 260 1.57 6.55 -0.02
N TRP A 261 1.95 6.96 1.20
CA TRP A 261 2.27 8.35 1.58
C TRP A 261 3.60 8.90 1.07
#